data_AF-A0AA37SQT3-F1
#
_entry.id   AF-A0AA37SQT3-F1
#
_cell.length_a   1.000
_cell.length_b   1.000
_cell.length_c   1.000
_cell.angle_alpha   90.00
_cell.angle_beta   90.00
_cell.angle_gamma   90.00
#
_symmetry.space_group_name_H-M   'P 1'
#
loop_
_entity.id
_entity.type
_entity.pdbx_description
1 polymer ?
#
loop_
_entity_poly.entity_id
_entity_poly.type
_entity_poly.pdbx_seq_one_letter_code
_entity_poly.pdbx_strand_id
1 'polypeptide(L)'
;MLRKISLSLLGTIFLLFAYFQWNDPDSVKWIIYYLLVAGVIFGTAFRINRKAYIYIMLAVSTIWMFTLLPNAMEWVNDGMPSIVDSMKASSPYIELVREFLGLFISIVVLVTLLVVERKGEGN
;
A
#
# COMPACT_ATOMS: atom_id res chain seq x y z
N MET A 1 -11.72 10.86 18.95
CA MET A 1 -12.42 11.30 17.73
C MET A 1 -11.43 11.56 16.58
N LEU A 2 -10.41 12.41 16.78
CA LEU A 2 -9.37 12.73 15.77
C LEU A 2 -8.71 11.51 15.10
N ARG A 3 -8.34 10.49 15.89
CA ARG A 3 -7.75 9.24 15.38
C ARG A 3 -8.64 8.52 14.36
N LYS A 4 -9.93 8.41 14.68
CA LYS A 4 -10.91 7.74 13.81
C LYS A 4 -11.01 8.48 12.48
N ILE A 5 -11.14 9.81 12.53
CA ILE A 5 -11.19 10.66 11.32
C ILE A 5 -9.93 10.49 10.48
N SER A 6 -8.75 10.55 11.11
CA SER A 6 -7.46 10.42 10.40
C SER A 6 -7.33 9.06 9.70
N LEU A 7 -7.71 7.97 10.38
CA LEU A 7 -7.68 6.64 9.80
C LEU A 7 -8.74 6.46 8.71
N SER A 8 -9.94 7.02 8.88
CA SER A 8 -10.97 6.99 7.84
C SER A 8 -10.52 7.72 6.57
N LEU A 9 -9.88 8.89 6.71
CA LEU A 9 -9.29 9.62 5.58
C LEU A 9 -8.21 8.78 4.89
N LEU A 10 -7.33 8.14 5.67
CA LEU A 10 -6.30 7.25 5.14
C LEU A 10 -6.91 6.06 4.38
N GLY A 11 -7.95 5.43 4.92
CA GLY A 11 -8.67 4.35 4.26
C GLY A 11 -9.31 4.80 2.94
N THR A 12 -9.90 6.00 2.91
CA THR A 12 -10.43 6.60 1.68
C THR A 12 -9.35 6.86 0.64
N ILE A 13 -8.15 7.27 1.03
CA ILE A 13 -7.02 7.42 0.09
C ILE A 13 -6.68 6.07 -0.57
N PHE A 14 -6.70 4.96 0.17
CA PHE A 14 -6.50 3.63 -0.40
C PHE A 14 -7.63 3.20 -1.33
N LEU A 15 -8.88 3.60 -1.05
CA LEU A 15 -9.98 3.41 -2.00
C LEU A 15 -9.76 4.19 -3.29
N LEU A 16 -9.19 5.41 -3.21
CA LEU A 16 -8.82 6.18 -4.39
C LEU A 16 -7.69 5.50 -5.17
N PHE A 17 -6.70 4.91 -4.51
CA PHE A 17 -5.67 4.12 -5.19
C PHE A 17 -6.28 2.95 -5.96
N ALA A 18 -7.20 2.21 -5.33
CA ALA A 18 -7.95 1.15 -6.01
C ALA A 18 -8.74 1.68 -7.21
N TYR A 19 -9.38 2.85 -7.09
CA TYR A 19 -10.13 3.46 -8.18
C TYR A 19 -9.22 3.85 -9.37
N PHE A 20 -8.07 4.47 -9.12
CA PHE A 20 -7.16 4.90 -10.19
C PHE A 20 -6.45 3.73 -10.89
N GLN A 21 -6.40 2.57 -10.26
CA GLN A 21 -5.75 1.38 -10.79
C GLN A 21 -6.41 0.83 -12.07
N TRP A 22 -7.66 1.19 -12.36
CA TRP A 22 -8.33 0.83 -13.62
C TRP A 22 -7.60 1.36 -14.87
N ASN A 23 -6.68 2.31 -14.72
CA ASN A 23 -5.87 2.83 -15.81
C ASN A 23 -4.63 1.97 -16.13
N ASP A 24 -4.28 0.98 -15.30
CA ASP A 24 -3.10 0.13 -15.47
C ASP A 24 -3.47 -1.26 -16.08
N PRO A 25 -2.59 -1.89 -16.89
CA PRO A 25 -2.85 -3.18 -17.55
C PRO A 25 -3.14 -4.33 -16.58
N ASP A 26 -2.54 -4.32 -15.41
CA ASP A 26 -2.58 -5.39 -14.39
C ASP A 26 -3.49 -5.04 -13.21
N SER A 27 -4.57 -4.29 -13.50
CA SER A 27 -5.38 -3.57 -12.52
C SER A 27 -5.99 -4.42 -11.41
N VAL A 28 -6.51 -5.62 -11.72
CA VAL A 28 -7.36 -6.40 -10.81
C VAL A 28 -6.65 -6.79 -9.51
N LYS A 29 -5.41 -7.29 -9.57
CA LYS A 29 -4.67 -7.72 -8.37
C LYS A 29 -4.42 -6.54 -7.42
N TRP A 30 -4.13 -5.37 -7.97
CA TRP A 30 -3.86 -4.14 -7.22
C TRP A 30 -5.14 -3.53 -6.64
N ILE A 31 -6.24 -3.55 -7.39
CA ILE A 31 -7.57 -3.16 -6.88
C ILE A 31 -7.91 -3.99 -5.64
N ILE A 32 -7.82 -5.32 -5.75
CA ILE A 32 -8.11 -6.23 -4.63
C ILE A 32 -7.18 -5.94 -3.45
N TYR A 33 -5.88 -5.79 -3.71
CA TYR A 33 -4.89 -5.51 -2.68
C TYR A 33 -5.20 -4.19 -1.93
N TYR A 34 -5.42 -3.08 -2.65
CA TYR A 34 -5.72 -1.79 -2.02
C TYR A 34 -7.05 -1.79 -1.27
N LEU A 35 -8.08 -2.51 -1.77
CA LEU A 35 -9.34 -2.70 -1.05
C LEU A 35 -9.14 -3.48 0.27
N LEU A 36 -8.29 -4.51 0.27
CA LEU A 36 -7.96 -5.25 1.49
C LEU A 36 -7.24 -4.37 2.50
N VAL A 37 -6.25 -3.57 2.07
CA VAL A 37 -5.55 -2.62 2.94
C VAL A 37 -6.53 -1.57 3.49
N ALA A 38 -7.42 -1.02 2.65
CA ALA A 38 -8.48 -0.10 3.08
C ALA A 38 -9.40 -0.75 4.13
N GLY A 39 -9.80 -2.00 3.92
CA GLY A 39 -10.60 -2.77 4.88
C GLY A 39 -9.93 -2.91 6.25
N VAL A 40 -8.62 -3.20 6.27
CA VAL A 40 -7.83 -3.25 7.51
C VAL A 40 -7.75 -1.87 8.18
N ILE A 41 -7.53 -0.80 7.42
CA ILE A 41 -7.50 0.57 7.95
C ILE A 41 -8.85 0.95 8.59
N PHE A 42 -9.96 0.73 7.88
CA PHE A 42 -11.30 0.99 8.42
C PHE A 42 -11.58 0.11 9.63
N GLY A 43 -11.21 -1.17 9.57
CA GLY A 43 -11.33 -2.07 10.71
C GLY A 43 -10.70 -1.49 11.98
N THR A 44 -9.48 -0.93 11.85
CA THR A 44 -8.77 -0.29 12.97
C THR A 44 -9.41 1.04 13.37
N ALA A 45 -9.93 1.82 12.42
CA ALA A 45 -10.67 3.05 12.70
C ALA A 45 -11.92 2.82 13.56
N PHE A 46 -12.64 1.72 13.31
CA PHE A 46 -13.87 1.35 14.00
C PHE A 46 -13.68 0.34 15.15
N ARG A 47 -12.44 -0.04 15.48
CA ARG A 47 -12.09 -1.02 16.53
C ARG A 47 -12.74 -2.40 16.33
N ILE A 48 -12.95 -2.80 15.08
CA ILE A 48 -13.45 -4.14 14.71
C ILE A 48 -12.33 -5.04 14.17
N ASN A 49 -11.12 -4.50 14.04
CA ASN A 49 -9.99 -5.23 13.49
C ASN A 49 -9.42 -6.26 14.45
N ARG A 50 -8.77 -7.28 13.90
CA ARG A 50 -7.88 -8.17 14.65
C ARG A 50 -6.46 -7.91 14.20
N LYS A 51 -5.52 -7.84 15.14
CA LYS A 51 -4.08 -7.67 14.83
C LYS A 51 -3.55 -8.70 13.84
N ALA A 52 -4.11 -9.91 13.84
CA ALA A 52 -3.80 -10.95 12.86
C ALA A 52 -3.96 -10.47 11.41
N TYR A 53 -5.00 -9.70 11.09
CA TYR A 53 -5.21 -9.18 9.73
C TYR A 53 -4.13 -8.18 9.33
N ILE A 54 -3.66 -7.35 10.26
CA ILE A 54 -2.55 -6.42 10.01
C ILE A 54 -1.26 -7.20 9.77
N TYR A 55 -0.96 -8.23 10.57
CA TYR A 55 0.23 -9.06 10.38
C TYR A 55 0.20 -9.85 9.06
N ILE A 56 -0.96 -10.40 8.69
CA ILE A 56 -1.13 -11.10 7.40
C ILE A 56 -0.86 -10.14 6.25
N MET A 57 -1.48 -8.96 6.25
CA MET A 57 -1.26 -7.98 5.19
C MET A 57 0.18 -7.48 5.17
N LEU A 58 0.81 -7.30 6.35
CA LEU A 58 2.21 -6.91 6.43
C LEU A 58 3.12 -7.97 5.82
N ALA A 59 2.89 -9.25 6.11
CA ALA A 59 3.64 -10.36 5.54
C ALA A 59 3.46 -10.44 4.02
N VAL A 60 2.22 -10.42 3.52
CA VAL A 60 1.93 -10.44 2.07
C VAL A 60 2.61 -9.28 1.36
N SER A 61 2.47 -8.06 1.90
CA SER A 61 3.04 -6.85 1.29
C SER A 61 4.57 -6.90 1.26
N THR A 62 5.18 -7.35 2.36
CA THR A 62 6.64 -7.44 2.49
C THR A 62 7.20 -8.50 1.54
N ILE A 63 6.61 -9.69 1.51
CA ILE A 63 7.04 -10.78 0.63
C ILE A 63 6.92 -10.35 -0.83
N TRP A 64 5.80 -9.72 -1.22
CA TRP A 64 5.62 -9.23 -2.58
C TRP A 64 6.57 -8.09 -2.93
N MET A 65 6.86 -7.19 -1.98
CA MET A 65 7.82 -6.10 -2.20
C MET A 65 9.24 -6.65 -2.47
N PHE A 66 9.64 -7.73 -1.79
CA PHE A 66 10.93 -8.36 -2.03
C PHE A 66 11.08 -8.94 -3.44
N THR A 67 9.99 -9.36 -4.09
CA THR A 67 10.07 -9.84 -5.48
C THR A 67 10.31 -8.70 -6.47
N LEU A 68 9.98 -7.46 -6.09
CA LEU A 68 10.16 -6.26 -6.93
C LEU A 68 11.44 -5.48 -6.60
N LEU A 69 12.11 -5.83 -5.50
CA LEU A 69 13.32 -5.15 -5.02
C LEU A 69 14.45 -5.04 -6.06
N PRO A 70 14.75 -6.07 -6.89
CA PRO A 70 15.80 -5.94 -7.91
C PRO A 70 15.53 -4.81 -8.90
N ASN A 71 14.29 -4.67 -9.37
CA ASN A 71 13.90 -3.60 -10.31
C ASN A 71 13.98 -2.22 -9.66
N ALA A 72 13.59 -2.11 -8.39
CA ALA A 72 13.73 -0.87 -7.63
C ALA A 72 15.20 -0.48 -7.44
N MET A 73 16.09 -1.45 -7.21
CA MET A 73 17.52 -1.21 -7.08
C MET A 73 18.15 -0.76 -8.39
N GLU A 74 17.76 -1.38 -9.51
CA GLU A 74 18.16 -0.93 -10.85
C GLU A 74 17.73 0.52 -11.10
N TRP A 75 16.50 0.89 -10.71
CA TRP A 75 15.99 2.26 -10.82
C TRP A 75 16.76 3.29 -10.00
N VAL A 76 17.18 2.90 -8.80
CA VAL A 76 18.06 3.72 -7.99
C VAL A 76 19.43 3.90 -8.66
N ASN A 77 19.99 2.83 -9.23
CA ASN A 77 21.29 2.88 -9.91
C ASN A 77 21.26 3.71 -11.20
N ASP A 78 20.12 3.71 -11.90
CA ASP A 78 19.89 4.50 -13.12
C ASP A 78 19.62 6.00 -12.83
N GLY A 79 19.74 6.43 -11.56
CA GLY A 79 19.60 7.82 -11.15
C GLY A 79 18.17 8.26 -10.89
N MET A 80 17.27 7.32 -10.57
CA MET A 80 15.85 7.56 -10.27
C MET A 80 15.13 8.38 -11.36
N PRO A 81 15.13 7.91 -12.62
CA PRO A 81 14.38 8.58 -13.68
C PRO A 81 12.89 8.73 -13.31
N SER A 82 12.25 9.73 -13.91
CA SER A 82 10.84 10.04 -13.65
C SER A 82 9.93 8.84 -13.83
N ILE A 83 9.09 8.58 -12.83
CA ILE A 83 8.11 7.47 -12.79
C ILE A 83 6.67 7.93 -13.09
N VAL A 84 6.51 9.21 -13.46
CA VAL A 84 5.22 9.88 -13.68
C VAL A 84 4.94 10.14 -15.15
N ASP A 85 5.92 9.88 -16.03
CA ASP A 85 5.79 10.09 -17.47
C ASP A 85 4.90 9.05 -18.14
N SER A 86 4.31 9.42 -19.29
CA SER A 86 3.26 8.64 -19.94
C SER A 86 3.73 7.23 -20.33
N MET A 87 2.89 6.22 -20.05
CA MET A 87 3.07 4.80 -20.42
C MET A 87 3.35 4.52 -21.91
N LYS A 88 3.28 5.52 -22.79
CA LYS A 88 3.40 5.36 -24.25
C LYS A 88 4.82 5.13 -24.77
N ALA A 89 5.85 5.32 -23.95
CA ALA A 89 7.24 5.09 -24.35
C ALA A 89 7.89 3.98 -23.50
N SER A 90 7.63 2.72 -23.86
CA SER A 90 8.62 1.63 -23.75
C SER A 90 9.13 1.13 -22.38
N SER A 91 8.36 1.04 -21.29
CA SER A 91 8.98 0.61 -20.02
C SER A 91 8.08 -0.17 -19.04
N PRO A 92 7.97 -1.51 -19.17
CA PRO A 92 7.51 -2.40 -18.09
C PRO A 92 8.20 -2.13 -16.74
N TYR A 93 9.40 -1.54 -16.80
CA TYR A 93 10.20 -1.18 -15.65
C TYR A 93 9.64 -0.01 -14.82
N ILE A 94 9.04 1.02 -15.44
CA ILE A 94 8.38 2.11 -14.68
C ILE A 94 7.21 1.58 -13.86
N GLU A 95 6.45 0.64 -14.42
CA GLU A 95 5.34 -0.03 -13.73
C GLU A 95 5.84 -0.79 -12.49
N LEU A 96 6.89 -1.61 -12.63
CA LEU A 96 7.47 -2.38 -11.51
C LEU A 96 7.97 -1.50 -10.36
N VAL A 97 8.53 -0.31 -10.67
CA VAL A 97 8.96 0.65 -9.66
C VAL A 97 7.75 1.29 -8.97
N ARG A 98 6.70 1.68 -9.72
CA ARG A 98 5.45 2.20 -9.15
C ARG A 98 4.80 1.16 -8.22
N GLU A 99 4.76 -0.10 -8.64
CA GLU A 99 4.27 -1.23 -7.85
C GLU A 99 5.05 -1.38 -6.54
N PHE A 100 6.39 -1.36 -6.60
CA PHE A 100 7.26 -1.43 -5.42
C PHE A 100 6.99 -0.29 -4.43
N LEU A 101 6.86 0.94 -4.92
CA LEU A 101 6.56 2.11 -4.08
C LEU A 101 5.15 2.03 -3.47
N GLY A 102 4.17 1.50 -4.21
CA GLY A 102 2.83 1.23 -3.69
C GLY A 102 2.82 0.26 -2.51
N LEU A 103 3.60 -0.84 -2.59
CA LEU A 103 3.78 -1.77 -1.48
C LEU A 103 4.52 -1.14 -0.31
N PHE A 104 5.55 -0.34 -0.58
CA PHE A 104 6.29 0.36 0.47
C PHE A 104 5.39 1.28 1.30
N ILE A 105 4.59 2.11 0.63
CA ILE A 105 3.59 2.99 1.29
C ILE A 105 2.61 2.14 2.12
N SER A 106 2.13 1.04 1.56
CA SER A 106 1.21 0.13 2.24
C SER A 106 1.81 -0.47 3.51
N ILE A 107 3.08 -0.89 3.48
CA ILE A 107 3.81 -1.41 4.63
C ILE A 107 3.94 -0.35 5.72
N VAL A 108 4.34 0.88 5.38
CA VAL A 108 4.46 1.99 6.34
C VAL A 108 3.13 2.25 7.05
N VAL A 109 2.03 2.21 6.29
CA VAL A 109 0.68 2.37 6.85
C VAL A 109 0.32 1.20 7.77
N LEU A 110 0.53 -0.05 7.36
CA LEU A 110 0.26 -1.23 8.17
C LEU A 110 1.06 -1.25 9.48
N VAL A 111 2.34 -0.86 9.45
CA VAL A 111 3.17 -0.69 10.65
C VAL A 111 2.60 0.39 11.57
N THR A 112 2.14 1.50 11.00
CA THR A 112 1.47 2.57 11.76
C THR A 112 0.20 2.05 12.44
N LEU A 113 -0.60 1.22 11.78
CA LEU A 113 -1.76 0.58 12.39
C LEU A 113 -1.39 -0.31 13.58
N LEU A 114 -0.29 -1.08 13.50
CA LEU A 114 0.18 -1.89 14.64
C LEU A 114 0.52 -1.02 15.86
N VAL A 115 1.16 0.13 15.65
CA VAL A 115 1.47 1.08 16.73
C VAL A 115 0.19 1.65 17.33
N VAL A 116 -0.81 1.94 16.51
CA VAL A 116 -2.13 2.43 16.95
C VAL A 116 -2.87 1.38 17.78
N GLU A 117 -2.91 0.12 17.33
CA GLU A 117 -3.57 -0.98 18.06
C GLU A 117 -2.88 -1.27 19.40
N ARG A 118 -1.55 -1.24 19.46
CA ARG A 118 -0.79 -1.42 20.72
C ARG A 118 -1.15 -0.36 21.77
N LYS A 119 -1.29 0.91 21.37
CA LYS A 119 -1.71 2.00 22.27
C LYS A 119 -3.17 1.88 22.70
N GLY A 120 -3.99 1.13 21.96
CA GLY A 120 -5.40 0.91 22.27
C GLY A 120 -5.67 -0.11 23.37
N GLU A 121 -4.72 -1.02 23.64
CA GLU A 121 -4.86 -2.10 24.64
C GLU A 121 -4.37 -1.71 26.04
N GLY A 122 -3.63 -0.60 26.18
CA GLY A 122 -3.11 -0.11 27.47
C GLY A 122 -4.01 0.91 28.18
N ASN A 123 -5.22 1.16 27.65
CA ASN A 123 -6.25 2.05 28.22
C ASN A 123 -7.53 1.24 28.47
#